data_AF-A0A4D9D2J3-F1
#
_entry.id   AF-A0A4D9D2J3-F1
#
_cell.length_a   1.000
_cell.length_b   1.000
_cell.length_c   1.000
_cell.angle_alpha   90.00
_cell.angle_beta   90.00
_cell.angle_gamma   90.00
#
_symmetry.space_group_name_H-M   'P 1'
#
loop_
_entity.id
_entity.type
_entity.pdbx_description
1 polymer ?
#
loop_
_entity_poly.entity_id
_entity_poly.type
_entity_poly.pdbx_seq_one_letter_code
_entity_poly.pdbx_strand_id
1 'polypeptide(L)'
;MRLNRLLFEAEEINLTLRNPQDGRGEGEESAIVRLGQDDARAQHVRKVLRAKTGDEVRVGVLNGGRNDRAVVEWTEGGELHLAMGPSLPLLTPPSEALRPRVDVLLAMQAPLRMERIIPHMVALGVGRLLITSAKKVEKSYWGSHLLREPQALRELVVEGLSQAGDTIVPDIIIDRRLKRFLSDKLEVLYPSSPPPSASSSFQHTLRVLSHPFRALHDSVGVDTRFRQLSWPFPVPKNGLKGETAVGQPRLLLAIGPESGWEEPYELELFREHGFQQITLGPRVLRTETAVPALLALAHDHLHALDEQWERSIGRIASPQDDSGAALEGSRSDIRDKKDKSLQ
;
A
#
# COMPACT_ATOMS: atom_id res chain seq x y z
N MET A 1 4.51 17.51 -15.70
CA MET A 1 4.28 17.06 -14.31
C MET A 1 5.64 16.96 -13.61
N ARG A 2 5.79 17.45 -12.38
CA ARG A 2 7.01 17.30 -11.57
C ARG A 2 6.98 15.89 -10.94
N LEU A 3 7.94 15.03 -11.26
CA LEU A 3 8.06 13.73 -10.62
C LEU A 3 8.48 13.96 -9.17
N ASN A 4 7.81 13.31 -8.23
CA ASN A 4 8.17 13.41 -6.80
C ASN A 4 9.41 12.56 -6.51
N ARG A 5 9.52 11.39 -7.16
CA ARG A 5 10.67 10.48 -7.08
C ARG A 5 11.00 9.89 -8.45
N LEU A 6 12.28 9.88 -8.81
CA LEU A 6 12.78 9.15 -9.97
C LEU A 6 12.92 7.68 -9.60
N LEU A 7 12.36 6.79 -10.42
CA LEU A 7 12.38 5.36 -10.15
C LEU A 7 13.24 4.61 -11.16
N PHE A 8 13.88 3.55 -10.68
CA PHE A 8 14.83 2.72 -11.43
C PHE A 8 14.51 1.25 -11.20
N GLU A 9 14.70 0.43 -12.23
CA GLU A 9 14.78 -1.02 -12.05
C GLU A 9 16.14 -1.38 -11.41
N ALA A 10 16.22 -2.53 -10.75
CA ALA A 10 17.44 -2.95 -10.06
C ALA A 10 18.62 -3.14 -11.02
N GLU A 11 18.34 -3.56 -12.25
CA GLU A 11 19.32 -3.79 -13.31
C GLU A 11 19.92 -2.49 -13.86
N GLU A 12 19.29 -1.33 -13.61
CA GLU A 12 19.82 -0.01 -13.98
C GLU A 12 20.87 0.50 -12.98
N ILE A 13 21.01 -0.16 -11.82
CA ILE A 13 21.90 0.23 -10.73
C ILE A 13 23.28 -0.35 -10.96
N ASN A 14 24.27 0.53 -11.11
CA ASN A 14 25.68 0.17 -11.20
C ASN A 14 26.33 0.27 -9.81
N LEU A 15 27.15 -0.71 -9.46
CA LEU A 15 27.85 -0.75 -8.17
C LEU A 15 29.29 -0.29 -8.34
N THR A 16 29.73 0.59 -7.44
CA THR A 16 31.11 1.07 -7.37
C THR A 16 31.64 0.92 -5.96
N LEU A 17 32.85 0.38 -5.83
CA LEU A 17 33.52 0.31 -4.52
C LEU A 17 34.05 1.71 -4.18
N ARG A 18 33.58 2.31 -3.09
CA ARG A 18 34.28 3.45 -2.51
C ARG A 18 35.56 2.95 -1.85
N ASN A 19 36.71 3.40 -2.34
CA ASN A 19 37.96 3.19 -1.63
C ASN A 19 37.86 3.89 -0.27
N PRO A 20 38.05 3.18 0.86
CA PRO A 20 38.02 3.81 2.17
C PRO A 20 39.15 4.83 2.25
N GLN A 21 38.83 6.11 2.43
CA GLN A 21 39.86 7.15 2.54
C GLN A 21 40.71 7.04 3.82
N ASP A 22 40.38 6.14 4.76
CA ASP A 22 41.05 6.06 6.07
C ASP A 22 41.46 4.64 6.52
N GLY A 23 41.59 3.66 5.62
CA GLY A 23 42.23 2.37 5.91
C GLY A 23 41.58 1.51 7.02
N ARG A 24 40.37 1.83 7.46
CA ARG A 24 39.58 1.04 8.41
C ARG A 24 38.12 0.99 7.95
N GLY A 25 37.81 0.02 7.11
CA GLY A 25 36.46 -0.28 6.66
C GLY A 25 36.49 -1.15 5.42
N GLU A 26 35.66 -2.20 5.38
CA GLU A 26 35.31 -2.85 4.13
C GLU A 26 34.73 -1.78 3.19
N GLY A 27 35.19 -1.71 1.94
CA GLY A 27 34.74 -0.69 0.99
C GLY A 27 33.23 -0.79 0.81
N GLU A 28 32.48 0.21 1.24
CA GLU A 28 31.02 0.21 1.11
C GLU A 28 30.65 0.39 -0.38
N GLU A 29 29.92 -0.58 -0.93
CA GLU A 29 29.43 -0.52 -2.30
C GLU A 29 28.43 0.64 -2.45
N SER A 30 28.75 1.57 -3.35
CA SER A 30 27.90 2.70 -3.67
C SER A 30 27.15 2.47 -4.97
N ALA A 31 25.83 2.68 -4.93
CA ALA A 31 24.93 2.60 -6.06
C ALA A 31 24.99 3.89 -6.90
N ILE A 32 25.13 3.74 -8.22
CA ILE A 32 25.14 4.83 -9.19
C ILE A 32 24.23 4.46 -10.37
N VAL A 33 23.46 5.43 -10.87
CA VAL A 33 22.74 5.30 -12.14
C VAL A 33 23.32 6.27 -13.16
N ARG A 34 23.45 5.83 -14.41
CA ARG A 34 23.88 6.65 -15.54
C ARG A 34 22.79 6.68 -16.59
N LEU A 35 22.34 7.87 -16.94
CA LEU A 35 21.28 8.09 -17.91
C LEU A 35 21.80 8.93 -19.07
N GLY A 36 21.52 8.48 -20.29
CA GLY A 36 21.82 9.26 -21.49
C GLY A 36 21.04 10.57 -21.52
N GLN A 37 21.54 11.56 -22.27
CA GLN A 37 20.94 12.90 -22.38
C GLN A 37 19.47 12.91 -22.83
N ASP A 38 19.06 11.88 -23.58
CA ASP A 38 17.72 11.75 -24.15
C ASP A 38 16.75 10.97 -23.24
N ASP A 39 17.24 10.33 -22.16
CA ASP A 39 16.39 9.63 -21.20
C ASP A 39 15.36 10.58 -20.57
N ALA A 40 14.09 10.16 -20.51
CA ALA A 40 13.00 10.99 -20.01
C ALA A 40 13.24 11.49 -18.58
N ARG A 41 13.88 10.70 -17.71
CA ARG A 41 14.25 11.06 -16.34
C ARG A 41 15.38 12.09 -16.36
N ALA A 42 16.40 11.93 -17.19
CA ALA A 42 17.46 12.94 -17.34
C ALA A 42 16.89 14.27 -17.84
N GLN A 43 16.02 14.23 -18.87
CA GLN A 43 15.32 15.42 -19.34
C GLN A 43 14.44 16.05 -18.25
N HIS A 44 13.82 15.24 -17.41
CA HIS A 44 13.03 15.70 -16.27
C HIS A 44 13.88 16.46 -15.26
N VAL A 45 15.02 15.90 -14.83
CA VAL A 45 15.97 16.55 -13.92
C VAL A 45 16.46 17.87 -14.50
N ARG A 46 16.82 17.89 -15.78
CA ARG A 46 17.35 19.10 -16.45
C ARG A 46 16.29 20.18 -16.68
N LYS A 47 15.15 19.84 -17.29
CA LYS A 47 14.18 20.81 -17.80
C LYS A 47 13.12 21.19 -16.76
N VAL A 48 12.71 20.23 -15.92
CA VAL A 48 11.62 20.41 -14.95
C VAL A 48 12.16 20.72 -13.57
N LEU A 49 13.07 19.88 -13.03
CA LEU A 49 13.68 20.15 -11.72
C LEU A 49 14.75 21.24 -11.78
N ARG A 50 15.38 21.43 -12.95
CA ARG A 50 16.48 22.38 -13.19
C ARG A 50 17.65 22.19 -12.24
N ALA A 51 17.89 20.95 -11.83
CA ALA A 51 18.95 20.58 -10.89
C ALA A 51 20.32 20.62 -11.58
N LYS A 52 21.31 21.15 -10.87
CA LYS A 52 22.71 21.28 -11.28
C LYS A 52 23.57 20.21 -10.62
N THR A 53 24.81 20.06 -11.09
CA THR A 53 25.80 19.20 -10.43
C THR A 53 25.96 19.62 -8.96
N GLY A 54 25.88 18.66 -8.05
CA GLY A 54 25.91 18.86 -6.60
C GLY A 54 24.54 19.00 -5.94
N ASP A 55 23.45 19.19 -6.70
CA ASP A 55 22.10 19.19 -6.14
C ASP A 55 21.65 17.77 -5.77
N GLU A 56 20.71 17.67 -4.83
CA GLU A 56 20.11 16.40 -4.41
C GLU A 56 18.73 16.19 -5.03
N VAL A 57 18.45 14.95 -5.46
CA VAL A 57 17.14 14.53 -5.96
C VAL A 57 16.66 13.25 -5.26
N ARG A 58 15.34 13.09 -5.20
CA ARG A 58 14.70 11.89 -4.65
C ARG A 58 14.67 10.78 -5.70
N VAL A 59 15.18 9.63 -5.32
CA VAL A 59 15.28 8.42 -6.15
C VAL A 59 14.77 7.19 -5.42
N GLY A 60 14.49 6.12 -6.14
CA GLY A 60 14.18 4.83 -5.54
C GLY A 60 14.33 3.69 -6.54
N VAL A 61 14.52 2.48 -6.02
CA VAL A 61 14.55 1.26 -6.81
C VAL A 61 13.20 0.58 -6.69
N LEU A 62 12.61 0.18 -7.81
CA LEU A 62 11.32 -0.51 -7.86
C LEU A 62 11.44 -1.85 -7.15
N ASN A 63 10.50 -2.14 -6.24
CA ASN A 63 10.58 -3.24 -5.26
C ASN A 63 11.89 -3.25 -4.47
N GLY A 64 12.50 -2.09 -4.28
CA GLY A 64 13.65 -1.87 -3.42
C GLY A 64 13.43 -0.67 -2.51
N GLY A 65 14.53 -0.13 -2.02
CA GLY A 65 14.55 1.02 -1.13
C GLY A 65 14.44 2.36 -1.85
N ARG A 66 14.44 3.41 -1.03
CA ARG A 66 14.34 4.80 -1.44
C ARG A 66 15.55 5.56 -0.93
N ASN A 67 15.99 6.57 -1.68
CA ASN A 67 16.94 7.56 -1.18
C ASN A 67 16.46 8.96 -1.58
N ASP A 68 16.39 9.87 -0.61
CA ASP A 68 15.93 11.24 -0.83
C ASP A 68 17.05 12.22 -1.21
N ARG A 69 18.30 11.75 -1.23
CA ARG A 69 19.52 12.55 -1.35
C ARG A 69 20.50 12.02 -2.39
N ALA A 70 20.00 11.53 -3.53
CA ALA A 70 20.91 11.16 -4.61
C ALA A 70 21.53 12.40 -5.23
N VAL A 71 22.85 12.44 -5.33
CA VAL A 71 23.60 13.59 -5.81
C VAL A 71 23.65 13.58 -7.32
N VAL A 72 23.27 14.71 -7.92
CA VAL A 72 23.29 14.96 -9.37
C VAL A 72 24.70 15.28 -9.83
N GLU A 73 25.13 14.64 -10.91
CA GLU A 73 26.35 14.96 -11.63
C GLU A 73 26.06 14.97 -13.14
N TRP A 74 26.25 16.11 -13.79
CA TRP A 74 26.16 16.24 -15.24
C TRP A 74 27.53 16.09 -15.87
N THR A 75 27.66 15.21 -16.86
CA THR A 75 28.89 15.09 -17.65
C THR A 75 28.99 16.19 -18.71
N GLU A 76 30.18 16.41 -19.27
CA GLU A 76 30.37 17.35 -20.40
C GLU A 76 29.52 16.96 -21.62
N GLY A 77 29.28 15.66 -21.82
CA GLY A 77 28.41 15.13 -22.87
C GLY A 77 26.91 15.28 -22.61
N GLY A 78 26.51 15.86 -21.48
CA GLY A 78 25.11 16.08 -21.10
C GLY A 78 24.40 14.86 -20.53
N GLU A 79 25.15 13.80 -20.19
CA GLU A 79 24.62 12.63 -19.49
C GLU A 79 24.41 12.94 -18.00
N LEU A 80 23.44 12.28 -17.39
CA LEU A 80 23.13 12.42 -15.98
C LEU A 80 23.65 11.21 -15.20
N HIS A 81 24.54 11.46 -14.25
CA HIS A 81 24.94 10.50 -13.23
C HIS A 81 24.25 10.83 -11.91
N LEU A 82 23.73 9.81 -11.23
CA LEU A 82 23.11 9.92 -9.92
C LEU A 82 23.85 9.04 -8.94
N ALA A 83 24.54 9.65 -7.98
CA ALA A 83 25.16 8.92 -6.88
C ALA A 83 24.15 8.71 -5.76
N MET A 84 23.73 7.45 -5.54
CA MET A 84 22.62 7.09 -4.66
C MET A 84 23.08 6.60 -3.28
N GLY A 85 24.38 6.69 -2.95
CA GLY A 85 24.89 6.25 -1.65
C GLY A 85 24.99 4.72 -1.53
N PRO A 86 24.85 4.14 -0.32
CA PRO A 86 25.00 2.70 -0.09
C PRO A 86 23.98 1.86 -0.89
N SER A 87 24.45 0.78 -1.52
CA SER A 87 23.62 -0.08 -2.38
C SER A 87 22.62 -0.94 -1.60
N LEU A 88 23.04 -1.50 -0.46
CA LEU A 88 22.26 -2.46 0.32
C LEU A 88 20.83 -1.97 0.65
N PRO A 89 20.61 -0.79 1.25
CA PRO A 89 19.25 -0.34 1.57
C PRO A 89 18.39 -0.08 0.32
N LEU A 90 19.00 0.19 -0.83
CA LEU A 90 18.30 0.45 -2.08
C LEU A 90 17.92 -0.84 -2.82
N LEU A 91 18.75 -1.88 -2.73
CA LEU A 91 18.55 -3.14 -3.43
C LEU A 91 17.89 -4.22 -2.55
N THR A 92 17.60 -3.89 -1.29
CA THR A 92 16.84 -4.78 -0.40
C THR A 92 15.35 -4.67 -0.69
N PRO A 93 14.66 -5.79 -0.99
CA PRO A 93 13.22 -5.78 -1.16
C PRO A 93 12.48 -5.26 0.08
N PRO A 94 11.44 -4.43 -0.10
CA PRO A 94 10.64 -3.95 1.02
C PRO A 94 9.97 -5.12 1.73
N SER A 95 9.84 -5.03 3.05
CA SER A 95 9.05 -6.01 3.80
C SER A 95 7.62 -6.04 3.27
N GLU A 96 7.06 -7.23 3.10
CA GLU A 96 5.67 -7.42 2.67
C GLU A 96 4.67 -6.76 3.67
N ALA A 97 5.09 -6.53 4.93
CA ALA A 97 4.29 -5.77 5.91
C ALA A 97 4.10 -4.29 5.55
N LEU A 98 4.91 -3.75 4.63
CA LEU A 98 4.81 -2.38 4.12
C LEU A 98 3.90 -2.29 2.88
N ARG A 99 3.52 -3.43 2.28
CA ARG A 99 2.63 -3.43 1.12
C ARG A 99 1.27 -2.85 1.54
N PRO A 100 0.66 -1.98 0.72
CA PRO A 100 -0.67 -1.50 1.01
C PRO A 100 -1.70 -2.64 1.15
N ARG A 101 -2.63 -2.47 2.10
CA ARG A 101 -3.61 -3.49 2.50
C ARG A 101 -4.93 -3.44 1.72
N VAL A 102 -5.07 -2.50 0.79
CA VAL A 102 -6.26 -2.37 -0.08
C VAL A 102 -5.95 -2.96 -1.45
N ASP A 103 -6.78 -3.89 -1.88
CA ASP A 103 -6.72 -4.53 -3.19
C ASP A 103 -7.96 -4.22 -4.00
N VAL A 104 -7.84 -4.26 -5.33
CA VAL A 104 -8.93 -3.93 -6.24
C VAL A 104 -9.15 -5.04 -7.25
N LEU A 105 -10.36 -5.59 -7.27
CA LEU A 105 -10.90 -6.38 -8.37
C LEU A 105 -11.65 -5.43 -9.32
N LEU A 106 -10.98 -5.02 -10.38
CA LEU A 106 -11.49 -4.09 -11.38
C LEU A 106 -11.98 -4.86 -12.61
N ALA A 107 -13.25 -4.73 -12.95
CA ALA A 107 -13.70 -5.11 -14.28
C ALA A 107 -13.07 -4.18 -15.32
N MET A 108 -12.59 -4.77 -16.41
CA MET A 108 -11.95 -4.05 -17.50
C MET A 108 -12.82 -2.88 -17.98
N GLN A 109 -12.21 -1.71 -18.10
CA GLN A 109 -12.82 -0.50 -18.63
C GLN A 109 -12.31 -0.27 -20.06
N ALA A 110 -12.83 0.75 -20.74
CA ALA A 110 -12.23 1.25 -21.97
C ALA A 110 -10.72 1.52 -21.77
N PRO A 111 -9.84 1.18 -22.73
CA PRO A 111 -8.38 1.28 -22.54
C PRO A 111 -7.91 2.68 -22.11
N LEU A 112 -8.42 3.74 -22.75
CA LEU A 112 -8.09 5.12 -22.38
C LEU A 112 -8.51 5.46 -20.94
N ARG A 113 -9.55 4.81 -20.41
CA ARG A 113 -9.97 4.96 -19.01
C ARG A 113 -9.04 4.19 -18.08
N MET A 114 -8.64 2.98 -18.45
CA MET A 114 -7.63 2.21 -17.70
C MET A 114 -6.33 3.00 -17.56
N GLU A 115 -5.85 3.61 -18.65
CA GLU A 115 -4.67 4.48 -18.67
C GLU A 115 -4.76 5.66 -17.68
N ARG A 116 -5.98 6.15 -17.41
CA ARG A 116 -6.20 7.24 -16.44
C ARG A 116 -6.32 6.75 -15.00
N ILE A 117 -7.02 5.64 -14.77
CA ILE A 117 -7.32 5.20 -13.40
C ILE A 117 -6.17 4.41 -12.78
N ILE A 118 -5.36 3.69 -13.57
CA ILE A 118 -4.25 2.88 -13.03
C ILE A 118 -3.24 3.76 -12.27
N PRO A 119 -2.69 4.86 -12.84
CA PRO A 119 -1.76 5.71 -12.09
C PRO A 119 -2.36 6.22 -10.77
N HIS A 120 -3.64 6.61 -10.77
CA HIS A 120 -4.34 7.06 -9.56
C HIS A 120 -4.52 5.94 -8.52
N MET A 121 -4.86 4.73 -8.94
CA MET A 121 -4.98 3.59 -8.04
C MET A 121 -3.65 3.25 -7.38
N VAL A 122 -2.58 3.24 -8.18
CA VAL A 122 -1.22 3.01 -7.67
C VAL A 122 -0.81 4.12 -6.71
N ALA A 123 -1.03 5.38 -7.08
CA ALA A 123 -0.68 6.52 -6.23
C ALA A 123 -1.46 6.57 -4.91
N LEU A 124 -2.68 6.03 -4.89
CA LEU A 124 -3.51 5.92 -3.69
C LEU A 124 -3.13 4.73 -2.80
N GLY A 125 -2.20 3.86 -3.22
CA GLY A 125 -1.73 2.74 -2.42
C GLY A 125 -2.60 1.48 -2.59
N VAL A 126 -2.82 1.05 -3.82
CA VAL A 126 -3.32 -0.31 -4.09
C VAL A 126 -2.18 -1.31 -3.93
N GLY A 127 -2.38 -2.38 -3.13
CA GLY A 127 -1.40 -3.45 -2.94
C GLY A 127 -1.43 -4.50 -4.04
N ARG A 128 -2.63 -4.84 -4.53
CA ARG A 128 -2.88 -5.73 -5.66
C ARG A 128 -4.01 -5.22 -6.54
N LEU A 129 -3.78 -5.22 -7.85
CA LEU A 129 -4.75 -4.90 -8.89
C LEU A 129 -5.10 -6.14 -9.69
N LEU A 130 -6.33 -6.62 -9.54
CA LEU A 130 -6.89 -7.72 -10.32
C LEU A 130 -7.79 -7.17 -11.41
N ILE A 131 -7.44 -7.41 -12.68
CA ILE A 131 -8.23 -7.00 -13.83
C ILE A 131 -9.01 -8.20 -14.35
N THR A 132 -10.34 -8.08 -14.41
CA THR A 132 -11.22 -9.17 -14.83
C THR A 132 -12.24 -8.76 -15.88
N SER A 133 -12.91 -9.74 -16.47
CA SER A 133 -14.07 -9.49 -17.34
C SER A 133 -15.33 -9.36 -16.49
N ALA A 134 -16.33 -8.71 -17.03
CA ALA A 134 -17.71 -8.81 -16.55
C ALA A 134 -18.61 -9.02 -17.77
N LYS A 135 -19.89 -9.34 -17.55
CA LYS A 135 -20.86 -9.50 -18.64
C LYS A 135 -20.90 -8.30 -19.58
N LYS A 136 -20.90 -7.09 -18.99
CA LYS A 136 -21.05 -5.82 -19.71
C LYS A 136 -19.72 -5.22 -20.20
N VAL A 137 -18.61 -5.97 -20.10
CA VAL A 137 -17.31 -5.56 -20.66
C VAL A 137 -17.31 -5.76 -22.16
N GLU A 138 -16.91 -4.73 -22.90
CA GLU A 138 -16.74 -4.78 -24.34
C GLU A 138 -15.54 -5.69 -24.69
N LYS A 139 -15.75 -6.65 -25.61
CA LYS A 139 -14.76 -7.70 -25.86
C LYS A 139 -13.49 -7.17 -26.52
N SER A 140 -13.58 -6.11 -27.33
CA SER A 140 -12.41 -5.56 -28.03
C SER A 140 -11.41 -4.90 -27.07
N TYR A 141 -11.83 -4.46 -25.88
CA TYR A 141 -10.93 -3.91 -24.85
C TYR A 141 -9.78 -4.86 -24.49
N TRP A 142 -10.03 -6.18 -24.55
CA TRP A 142 -9.03 -7.22 -24.28
C TRP A 142 -7.91 -7.33 -25.32
N GLY A 143 -8.13 -6.75 -26.50
CA GLY A 143 -7.15 -6.64 -27.59
C GLY A 143 -6.43 -5.29 -27.59
N SER A 144 -6.54 -4.47 -26.55
CA SER A 144 -5.85 -3.17 -26.48
C SER A 144 -4.34 -3.31 -26.31
N HIS A 145 -3.61 -2.27 -26.72
CA HIS A 145 -2.15 -2.14 -26.52
C HIS A 145 -1.76 -2.30 -25.05
N LEU A 146 -2.53 -1.68 -24.14
CA LEU A 146 -2.34 -1.74 -22.69
C LEU A 146 -2.14 -3.17 -22.15
N LEU A 147 -2.88 -4.15 -22.67
CA LEU A 147 -2.79 -5.55 -22.20
C LEU A 147 -1.87 -6.42 -23.07
N ARG A 148 -1.56 -5.99 -24.29
CA ARG A 148 -0.67 -6.73 -25.21
C ARG A 148 0.81 -6.42 -24.95
N GLU A 149 1.10 -5.23 -24.46
CA GLU A 149 2.45 -4.75 -24.25
C GLU A 149 2.71 -4.57 -22.74
N PRO A 150 3.50 -5.46 -22.11
CA PRO A 150 3.78 -5.37 -20.68
C PRO A 150 4.33 -4.00 -20.25
N GLN A 151 5.09 -3.36 -21.14
CA GLN A 151 5.71 -2.06 -20.90
C GLN A 151 4.68 -0.92 -20.74
N ALA A 152 3.59 -0.93 -21.52
CA ALA A 152 2.56 0.11 -21.44
C ALA A 152 1.90 0.14 -20.05
N LEU A 153 1.60 -1.04 -19.51
CA LEU A 153 1.08 -1.16 -18.15
C LEU A 153 2.13 -0.77 -17.11
N ARG A 154 3.39 -1.20 -17.32
CA ARG A 154 4.51 -0.88 -16.42
C ARG A 154 4.71 0.63 -16.28
N GLU A 155 4.65 1.38 -17.38
CA GLU A 155 4.81 2.83 -17.40
C GLU A 155 3.77 3.56 -16.56
N LEU A 156 2.50 3.16 -16.65
CA LEU A 156 1.42 3.72 -15.82
C LEU A 156 1.62 3.46 -14.33
N VAL A 157 2.13 2.28 -14.00
CA VAL A 157 2.44 1.91 -12.60
C VAL A 157 3.62 2.75 -12.10
N VAL A 158 4.69 2.86 -12.89
CA VAL A 158 5.85 3.69 -12.53
C VAL A 158 5.45 5.15 -12.39
N GLU A 159 4.59 5.68 -13.27
CA GLU A 159 4.04 7.04 -13.14
C GLU A 159 3.34 7.24 -11.78
N GLY A 160 2.44 6.33 -11.41
CA GLY A 160 1.71 6.38 -10.13
C GLY A 160 2.65 6.31 -8.92
N LEU A 161 3.61 5.39 -8.93
CA LEU A 161 4.62 5.25 -7.87
C LEU A 161 5.52 6.48 -7.78
N SER A 162 6.00 7.00 -8.91
CA SER A 162 6.84 8.19 -8.99
C SER A 162 6.12 9.43 -8.47
N GLN A 163 4.81 9.53 -8.65
CA GLN A 163 4.00 10.61 -8.07
C GLN A 163 3.85 10.44 -6.56
N ALA A 164 3.49 9.25 -6.09
CA ALA A 164 3.31 8.95 -4.66
C ALA A 164 4.63 8.97 -3.88
N GLY A 165 5.77 8.83 -4.57
CA GLY A 165 7.08 8.67 -3.94
C GLY A 165 7.28 7.28 -3.34
N ASP A 166 6.52 6.29 -3.83
CA ASP A 166 6.59 4.89 -3.44
C ASP A 166 7.52 4.09 -4.38
N THR A 167 7.98 2.94 -3.92
CA THR A 167 8.80 1.97 -4.65
C THR A 167 8.17 0.58 -4.69
N ILE A 168 7.16 0.30 -3.88
CA ILE A 168 6.52 -1.02 -3.81
C ILE A 168 5.57 -1.17 -4.99
N VAL A 169 5.90 -2.06 -5.92
CA VAL A 169 5.08 -2.31 -7.10
C VAL A 169 3.87 -3.16 -6.70
N PRO A 170 2.64 -2.74 -7.06
CA PRO A 170 1.46 -3.56 -6.82
C PRO A 170 1.52 -4.86 -7.61
N ASP A 171 1.02 -5.94 -7.03
CA ASP A 171 0.82 -7.19 -7.76
C ASP A 171 -0.28 -6.97 -8.80
N ILE A 172 -0.04 -7.27 -10.08
CA ILE A 172 -1.05 -7.15 -11.12
C ILE A 172 -1.44 -8.52 -11.65
N ILE A 173 -2.72 -8.88 -11.52
CA ILE A 173 -3.26 -10.16 -11.96
C ILE A 173 -4.34 -9.91 -13.00
N ILE A 174 -4.20 -10.52 -14.18
CA ILE A 174 -5.22 -10.44 -15.24
C ILE A 174 -5.92 -11.79 -15.34
N ASP A 175 -7.20 -11.85 -14.98
CA ASP A 175 -8.03 -13.05 -15.14
C ASP A 175 -9.34 -12.72 -15.86
N ARG A 176 -9.44 -13.12 -17.13
CA ARG A 176 -10.58 -12.82 -18.00
C ARG A 176 -11.86 -13.59 -17.64
N ARG A 177 -11.83 -14.48 -16.64
CA ARG A 177 -12.95 -15.37 -16.30
C ARG A 177 -13.43 -15.09 -14.88
N LEU A 178 -14.24 -14.05 -14.68
CA LEU A 178 -14.76 -13.65 -13.38
C LEU A 178 -15.30 -14.81 -12.55
N LYS A 179 -16.23 -15.60 -13.11
CA LYS A 179 -16.81 -16.74 -12.40
C LYS A 179 -15.74 -17.74 -11.94
N ARG A 180 -14.78 -18.06 -12.81
CA ARG A 180 -13.67 -18.96 -12.48
C ARG A 180 -12.76 -18.36 -11.40
N PHE A 181 -12.47 -17.07 -11.50
CA PHE A 181 -11.68 -16.38 -10.49
C PHE A 181 -12.35 -16.45 -9.11
N LEU A 182 -13.65 -16.13 -9.04
CA LEU A 182 -14.42 -16.15 -7.80
C LEU A 182 -14.48 -17.56 -7.20
N SER A 183 -14.71 -18.59 -8.01
CA SER A 183 -14.82 -19.97 -7.52
C SER A 183 -13.48 -20.64 -7.21
N ASP A 184 -12.44 -20.43 -8.02
CA ASP A 184 -11.20 -21.21 -7.93
C ASP A 184 -10.08 -20.48 -7.16
N LYS A 185 -10.04 -19.15 -7.22
CA LYS A 185 -8.86 -18.36 -6.79
C LYS A 185 -9.14 -17.41 -5.64
N LEU A 186 -10.36 -16.91 -5.53
CA LEU A 186 -10.71 -15.92 -4.51
C LEU A 186 -10.47 -16.45 -3.10
N GLU A 187 -10.88 -17.68 -2.79
CA GLU A 187 -10.71 -18.21 -1.43
C GLU A 187 -9.23 -18.40 -1.05
N VAL A 188 -8.38 -18.72 -2.04
CA VAL A 188 -6.93 -18.85 -1.84
C VAL A 188 -6.28 -17.50 -1.58
N LEU A 189 -6.67 -16.47 -2.32
CA LEU A 189 -6.05 -15.14 -2.25
C LEU A 189 -6.65 -14.25 -1.15
N TYR A 190 -7.89 -14.51 -0.75
CA TYR A 190 -8.73 -13.60 0.02
C TYR A 190 -9.64 -14.34 0.98
N PRO A 191 -9.16 -15.29 1.80
CA PRO A 191 -9.99 -16.25 2.53
C PRO A 191 -11.15 -15.60 3.29
N SER A 192 -12.34 -16.18 3.14
CA SER A 192 -13.57 -15.75 3.79
C SER A 192 -13.82 -16.47 5.11
N SER A 193 -12.96 -17.41 5.50
CA SER A 193 -13.00 -18.09 6.78
C SER A 193 -11.58 -18.45 7.27
N PRO A 194 -11.32 -18.44 8.59
CA PRO A 194 -10.10 -19.01 9.13
C PRO A 194 -10.13 -20.53 8.87
N PRO A 195 -9.03 -21.15 8.42
CA PRO A 195 -8.98 -22.58 8.24
C PRO A 195 -9.03 -23.31 9.59
N PRO A 196 -9.46 -24.58 9.58
CA PRO A 196 -9.84 -25.33 10.77
C PRO A 196 -8.71 -25.57 11.78
N SER A 197 -7.44 -25.50 11.37
CA SER A 197 -6.29 -25.50 12.27
C SER A 197 -5.81 -24.06 12.48
N ALA A 198 -6.11 -23.51 13.65
CA ALA A 198 -5.77 -22.14 14.03
C ALA A 198 -4.24 -21.94 14.15
N SER A 199 -3.51 -21.84 13.03
CA SER A 199 -2.15 -21.31 12.96
C SER A 199 -2.19 -19.80 13.17
N SER A 200 -1.19 -19.23 13.84
CA SER A 200 -1.13 -17.83 14.27
C SER A 200 -0.94 -16.80 13.14
N SER A 201 -1.40 -17.09 11.92
CA SER A 201 -0.97 -16.42 10.69
C SER A 201 -2.09 -16.32 9.64
N PHE A 202 -3.32 -15.96 10.06
CA PHE A 202 -4.45 -15.79 9.15
C PHE A 202 -4.64 -14.37 8.64
N GLN A 203 -4.74 -14.24 7.33
CA GLN A 203 -5.13 -13.01 6.68
C GLN A 203 -6.63 -12.78 6.84
N HIS A 204 -7.00 -11.73 7.57
CA HIS A 204 -8.39 -11.30 7.70
C HIS A 204 -8.79 -10.55 6.44
N THR A 205 -9.83 -11.00 5.73
CA THR A 205 -10.26 -10.33 4.50
C THR A 205 -11.64 -9.72 4.64
N LEU A 206 -11.78 -8.44 4.28
CA LEU A 206 -13.06 -7.80 4.02
C LEU A 206 -13.27 -7.68 2.50
N ARG A 207 -14.28 -8.36 1.97
CA ARG A 207 -14.65 -8.33 0.54
C ARG A 207 -15.81 -7.35 0.34
N VAL A 208 -15.62 -6.34 -0.49
CA VAL A 208 -16.55 -5.22 -0.67
C VAL A 208 -16.94 -5.09 -2.14
N LEU A 209 -18.25 -5.06 -2.41
CA LEU A 209 -18.79 -4.86 -3.75
C LEU A 209 -19.29 -3.41 -3.89
N SER A 210 -18.68 -2.63 -4.78
CA SER A 210 -19.20 -1.31 -5.13
C SER A 210 -20.23 -1.45 -6.25
N HIS A 211 -21.51 -1.26 -5.92
CA HIS A 211 -22.60 -1.25 -6.89
C HIS A 211 -23.73 -0.32 -6.42
N PRO A 212 -24.24 0.59 -7.28
CA PRO A 212 -25.33 1.48 -6.87
C PRO A 212 -26.59 0.70 -6.51
N PHE A 213 -27.27 1.10 -5.45
CA PHE A 213 -28.63 0.61 -5.17
C PHE A 213 -29.62 1.28 -6.12
N ARG A 214 -30.45 0.47 -6.80
CA ARG A 214 -31.57 0.95 -7.62
C ARG A 214 -32.87 0.64 -6.89
N ALA A 215 -33.50 1.67 -6.33
CA ALA A 215 -34.71 1.57 -5.52
C ALA A 215 -35.94 0.92 -6.21
N LEU A 216 -35.89 0.68 -7.53
CA LEU A 216 -37.02 0.19 -8.32
C LEU A 216 -37.19 -1.35 -8.31
N HIS A 217 -36.19 -2.13 -7.88
CA HIS A 217 -36.26 -3.60 -7.91
C HIS A 217 -36.01 -4.29 -6.56
N ASP A 218 -35.41 -3.61 -5.59
CA ASP A 218 -35.08 -4.20 -4.29
C ASP A 218 -35.98 -3.63 -3.19
N SER A 219 -37.03 -4.37 -2.84
CA SER A 219 -37.96 -4.05 -1.74
C SER A 219 -37.29 -3.99 -0.36
N VAL A 220 -36.00 -4.34 -0.26
CA VAL A 220 -35.21 -4.44 0.98
C VAL A 220 -33.78 -3.95 0.72
N GLY A 221 -33.60 -2.74 0.17
CA GLY A 221 -32.28 -2.18 -0.10
C GLY A 221 -31.78 -1.29 1.04
N VAL A 222 -31.02 -1.84 1.99
CA VAL A 222 -30.29 -1.03 2.98
C VAL A 222 -29.20 -0.24 2.23
N ASP A 223 -29.21 1.09 2.34
CA ASP A 223 -28.18 2.02 1.83
C ASP A 223 -26.86 1.82 2.60
N THR A 224 -26.27 0.64 2.49
CA THR A 224 -25.07 0.25 3.23
C THR A 224 -23.91 1.13 2.81
N ARG A 225 -23.41 1.89 3.76
CA ARG A 225 -22.22 2.74 3.64
C ARG A 225 -20.99 1.96 4.08
N PHE A 226 -19.82 2.42 3.63
CA PHE A 226 -18.53 1.81 3.98
C PHE A 226 -18.35 1.64 5.51
N ARG A 227 -18.76 2.65 6.29
CA ARG A 227 -18.69 2.64 7.77
C ARG A 227 -19.56 1.57 8.46
N GLN A 228 -20.53 0.99 7.73
CA GLN A 228 -21.45 -0.02 8.24
C GLN A 228 -20.99 -1.44 7.90
N LEU A 229 -19.87 -1.58 7.18
CA LEU A 229 -19.28 -2.88 6.88
C LEU A 229 -18.73 -3.53 8.15
N SER A 230 -18.94 -4.84 8.23
CA SER A 230 -18.46 -5.66 9.34
C SER A 230 -17.39 -6.62 8.84
N TRP A 231 -16.29 -6.72 9.57
CA TRP A 231 -15.29 -7.75 9.30
C TRP A 231 -15.86 -9.13 9.63
N PRO A 232 -15.62 -10.15 8.80
CA PRO A 232 -16.22 -11.47 8.99
C PRO A 232 -15.71 -12.19 10.26
N PHE A 233 -14.56 -11.76 10.82
CA PHE A 233 -13.99 -12.31 12.06
C PHE A 233 -13.38 -11.20 12.92
N PRO A 234 -13.33 -11.39 14.25
CA PRO A 234 -12.55 -10.51 15.12
C PRO A 234 -11.09 -10.54 14.68
N VAL A 235 -10.55 -9.37 14.37
CA VAL A 235 -9.13 -9.19 14.03
C VAL A 235 -8.30 -9.61 15.26
N PRO A 236 -7.23 -10.41 15.11
CA PRO A 236 -6.59 -11.13 16.23
C PRO A 236 -6.02 -10.14 17.23
N LYS A 237 -6.26 -10.33 18.54
CA LYS A 237 -5.82 -9.49 19.68
C LYS A 237 -4.30 -9.45 19.94
N ASN A 238 -3.50 -10.23 19.22
CA ASN A 238 -2.05 -10.24 19.34
C ASN A 238 -1.36 -9.63 18.09
N GLY A 239 -1.02 -8.35 18.17
CA GLY A 239 -0.09 -7.59 17.33
C GLY A 239 -0.34 -7.50 15.82
N LEU A 240 -0.81 -6.33 15.33
CA LEU A 240 -0.56 -5.87 13.95
C LEU A 240 0.86 -5.30 13.74
N LYS A 241 1.67 -5.21 14.81
CA LYS A 241 3.08 -4.84 14.75
C LYS A 241 3.94 -6.09 14.82
N GLY A 242 4.39 -6.52 13.64
CA GLY A 242 5.40 -7.54 13.46
C GLY A 242 5.79 -7.53 11.99
N GLU A 243 7.08 -7.58 11.70
CA GLU A 243 7.67 -7.55 10.35
C GLU A 243 7.27 -8.74 9.47
N THR A 244 6.39 -9.61 9.95
CA THR A 244 5.78 -10.71 9.21
C THR A 244 4.46 -10.27 8.61
N ALA A 245 4.41 -10.14 7.29
CA ALA A 245 3.19 -9.85 6.52
C ALA A 245 2.03 -10.85 6.72
N VAL A 246 2.33 -12.01 7.32
CA VAL A 246 1.37 -13.08 7.51
C VAL A 246 0.41 -12.71 8.64
N GLY A 247 -0.79 -12.26 8.26
CA GLY A 247 -1.89 -12.01 9.20
C GLY A 247 -2.49 -10.60 9.17
N GLN A 248 -1.95 -9.67 8.38
CA GLN A 248 -2.52 -8.33 8.29
C GLN A 248 -3.91 -8.35 7.63
N PRO A 249 -4.88 -7.56 8.12
CA PRO A 249 -6.19 -7.44 7.52
C PRO A 249 -6.07 -6.81 6.13
N ARG A 250 -6.71 -7.40 5.13
CA ARG A 250 -6.79 -6.89 3.76
C ARG A 250 -8.22 -6.59 3.38
N LEU A 251 -8.39 -5.59 2.51
CA LEU A 251 -9.69 -5.20 1.98
C LEU A 251 -9.67 -5.35 0.46
N LEU A 252 -10.58 -6.15 -0.09
CA LEU A 252 -10.75 -6.32 -1.53
C LEU A 252 -11.97 -5.55 -2.03
N LEU A 253 -11.76 -4.55 -2.90
CA LEU A 253 -12.82 -3.78 -3.55
C LEU A 253 -13.14 -4.31 -4.95
N ALA A 254 -14.35 -4.80 -5.17
CA ALA A 254 -14.87 -5.11 -6.50
C ALA A 254 -15.54 -3.89 -7.14
N ILE A 255 -15.01 -3.45 -8.29
CA ILE A 255 -15.46 -2.28 -9.05
C ILE A 255 -15.83 -2.72 -10.47
N GLY A 256 -17.09 -2.49 -10.85
CA GLY A 256 -17.64 -2.93 -12.14
C GLY A 256 -17.22 -2.09 -13.34
N PRO A 257 -17.59 -2.52 -14.56
CA PRO A 257 -17.36 -1.75 -15.79
C PRO A 257 -18.20 -0.46 -15.76
N GLU A 258 -18.07 0.39 -16.79
CA GLU A 258 -18.81 1.65 -16.89
C GLU A 258 -20.33 1.47 -16.78
N SER A 259 -20.82 0.33 -17.24
CA SER A 259 -22.24 -0.05 -17.23
C SER A 259 -22.68 -0.74 -15.93
N GLY A 260 -21.78 -0.83 -14.94
CA GLY A 260 -21.94 -1.58 -13.71
C GLY A 260 -21.92 -3.10 -13.90
N TRP A 261 -22.05 -3.83 -12.80
CA TRP A 261 -22.23 -5.29 -12.83
C TRP A 261 -23.61 -5.65 -13.42
N GLU A 262 -23.76 -6.87 -13.95
CA GLU A 262 -25.04 -7.42 -14.42
C GLU A 262 -25.94 -7.80 -13.24
N GLU A 263 -27.13 -7.20 -13.22
CA GLU A 263 -28.18 -7.46 -12.24
C GLU A 263 -29.16 -8.51 -12.79
N PRO A 264 -29.59 -9.53 -12.00
CA PRO A 264 -29.13 -9.85 -10.64
C PRO A 264 -27.89 -10.75 -10.59
N TYR A 265 -27.54 -11.39 -11.71
CA TYR A 265 -26.65 -12.56 -11.73
C TYR A 265 -25.25 -12.31 -11.14
N GLU A 266 -24.55 -11.25 -11.54
CA GLU A 266 -23.20 -10.99 -11.04
C GLU A 266 -23.23 -10.52 -9.57
N LEU A 267 -24.28 -9.81 -9.15
CA LEU A 267 -24.44 -9.36 -7.77
C LEU A 267 -24.66 -10.56 -6.84
N GLU A 268 -25.53 -11.50 -7.23
CA GLU A 268 -25.73 -12.75 -6.51
C GLU A 268 -24.45 -13.57 -6.43
N LEU A 269 -23.70 -13.66 -7.54
CA LEU A 269 -22.41 -14.33 -7.58
C LEU A 269 -21.42 -13.73 -6.57
N PHE A 270 -21.33 -12.40 -6.48
CA PHE A 270 -20.49 -11.74 -5.46
C PHE A 270 -20.99 -12.03 -4.03
N ARG A 271 -22.31 -11.95 -3.81
CA ARG A 271 -22.93 -12.21 -2.49
C ARG A 271 -22.65 -13.64 -2.01
N GLU A 272 -22.77 -14.62 -2.90
CA GLU A 272 -22.44 -16.03 -2.62
C GLU A 272 -20.97 -16.22 -2.22
N HIS A 273 -20.08 -15.35 -2.70
CA HIS A 273 -18.66 -15.33 -2.35
C HIS A 273 -18.35 -14.32 -1.23
N GLY A 274 -19.32 -13.98 -0.38
CA GLY A 274 -19.10 -13.21 0.85
C GLY A 274 -18.78 -11.73 0.65
N PHE A 275 -19.06 -11.17 -0.53
CA PHE A 275 -18.93 -9.73 -0.72
C PHE A 275 -20.09 -8.98 -0.06
N GLN A 276 -19.75 -7.89 0.62
CA GLN A 276 -20.72 -6.94 1.17
C GLN A 276 -20.89 -5.77 0.21
N GLN A 277 -22.11 -5.55 -0.26
CA GLN A 277 -22.41 -4.46 -1.19
C GLN A 277 -22.47 -3.12 -0.46
N ILE A 278 -21.89 -2.09 -1.08
CA ILE A 278 -21.99 -0.70 -0.66
C ILE A 278 -22.43 0.20 -1.82
N THR A 279 -22.94 1.38 -1.48
CA THR A 279 -23.17 2.49 -2.43
C THR A 279 -22.48 3.78 -2.01
N LEU A 280 -22.06 4.56 -3.01
CA LEU A 280 -21.54 5.93 -2.84
C LEU A 280 -22.64 7.00 -2.89
N GLY A 281 -23.89 6.59 -2.74
CA GLY A 281 -25.06 7.46 -2.68
C GLY A 281 -25.90 7.41 -3.94
N PRO A 282 -26.84 8.36 -4.09
CA PRO A 282 -27.85 8.29 -5.14
C PRO A 282 -27.33 8.69 -6.53
N ARG A 283 -26.14 9.30 -6.60
CA ARG A 283 -25.55 9.78 -7.86
C ARG A 283 -24.78 8.65 -8.52
N VAL A 284 -25.04 8.43 -9.81
CA VAL A 284 -24.22 7.55 -10.63
C VAL A 284 -22.86 8.21 -10.86
N LEU A 285 -21.81 7.58 -10.34
CA LEU A 285 -20.44 8.06 -10.50
C LEU A 285 -19.78 7.35 -11.69
N ARG A 286 -18.96 8.09 -12.43
CA ARG A 286 -18.04 7.47 -13.41
C ARG A 286 -16.95 6.70 -12.66
N THR A 287 -16.41 5.65 -13.27
CA THR A 287 -15.31 4.86 -12.68
C THR A 287 -14.13 5.72 -12.25
N GLU A 288 -13.74 6.73 -13.06
CA GLU A 288 -12.66 7.69 -12.74
C GLU A 288 -12.91 8.48 -11.44
N THR A 289 -14.18 8.66 -11.04
CA THR A 289 -14.56 9.33 -9.80
C THR A 289 -14.80 8.33 -8.67
N ALA A 290 -15.40 7.19 -8.98
CA ALA A 290 -15.72 6.15 -7.99
C ALA A 290 -14.46 5.51 -7.42
N VAL A 291 -13.47 5.19 -8.26
CA VAL A 291 -12.21 4.55 -7.85
C VAL A 291 -11.48 5.33 -6.75
N PRO A 292 -11.12 6.62 -6.93
CA PRO A 292 -10.42 7.35 -5.87
C PRO A 292 -11.27 7.53 -4.61
N ALA A 293 -12.59 7.68 -4.73
CA ALA A 293 -13.48 7.77 -3.57
C ALA A 293 -13.54 6.46 -2.77
N LEU A 294 -13.64 5.30 -3.45
CA LEU A 294 -13.67 3.99 -2.82
C LEU A 294 -12.35 3.66 -2.13
N LEU A 295 -11.22 3.98 -2.77
CA LEU A 295 -9.90 3.77 -2.19
C LEU A 295 -9.73 4.62 -0.93
N ALA A 296 -10.08 5.91 -0.98
CA ALA A 296 -10.03 6.77 0.21
C ALA A 296 -10.87 6.20 1.38
N LEU A 297 -12.09 5.74 1.11
CA LEU A 297 -12.94 5.10 2.14
C LEU A 297 -12.37 3.78 2.65
N ALA A 298 -11.73 2.99 1.80
CA ALA A 298 -11.10 1.73 2.20
C ALA A 298 -9.87 1.95 3.09
N HIS A 299 -9.03 2.92 2.75
CA HIS A 299 -7.89 3.30 3.59
C HIS A 299 -8.36 3.84 4.94
N ASP A 300 -9.35 4.74 4.96
CA ASP A 300 -9.95 5.26 6.19
C ASP A 300 -10.51 4.14 7.09
N HIS A 301 -11.20 3.15 6.49
CA HIS A 301 -11.74 2.02 7.23
C HIS A 301 -10.64 1.14 7.86
N LEU A 302 -9.53 0.92 7.16
CA LEU A 302 -8.37 0.20 7.70
C LEU A 302 -7.64 1.00 8.78
N HIS A 303 -7.53 2.33 8.65
CA HIS A 303 -6.96 3.19 9.68
C HIS A 303 -7.81 3.18 10.95
N ALA A 304 -9.13 3.27 10.81
CA ALA A 304 -10.04 3.17 11.95
C ALA A 304 -9.89 1.83 12.70
N LEU A 305 -9.61 0.73 11.97
CA LEU A 305 -9.33 -0.57 12.56
C LEU A 305 -8.01 -0.56 13.36
N ASP A 306 -6.94 0.04 12.82
CA ASP A 306 -5.66 0.19 13.53
C ASP A 306 -5.81 1.06 14.79
N GLU A 307 -6.60 2.14 14.75
CA GLU A 307 -6.83 2.98 15.93
C GLU A 307 -7.65 2.26 17.02
N GLN A 308 -8.72 1.55 16.63
CA GLN A 308 -9.52 0.75 17.57
C GLN A 308 -8.64 -0.29 18.26
N TRP A 309 -7.76 -0.89 17.48
CA TRP A 309 -6.75 -1.81 17.95
C TRP A 309 -5.79 -1.19 18.97
N GLU A 310 -5.15 -0.07 18.63
CA GLU A 310 -4.20 0.61 19.52
C GLU A 310 -4.85 1.02 20.85
N ARG A 311 -6.11 1.49 20.80
CA ARG A 311 -6.90 1.79 22.00
C ARG A 311 -7.19 0.54 22.84
N SER A 312 -7.40 -0.62 22.21
CA SER A 312 -7.65 -1.88 22.92
C SER A 312 -6.43 -2.38 23.70
N ILE A 313 -5.22 -2.24 23.13
CA ILE A 313 -3.95 -2.56 23.83
C ILE A 313 -3.68 -1.53 24.93
N GLY A 314 -3.87 -0.23 24.64
CA GLY A 314 -3.62 0.84 25.63
C GLY A 314 -4.46 0.72 26.91
N ARG A 315 -5.65 0.10 26.84
CA ARG A 315 -6.47 -0.23 28.02
C ARG A 315 -6.01 -1.47 28.78
N ILE A 316 -5.25 -2.37 28.14
CA ILE A 316 -4.64 -3.54 28.79
C ILE A 316 -3.35 -3.14 29.52
N ALA A 317 -2.71 -2.04 29.11
CA ALA A 317 -1.49 -1.50 29.71
C ALA A 317 -1.74 -0.42 30.80
N SER A 318 -2.72 -0.62 31.68
CA SER A 318 -2.77 0.13 32.95
C SER A 318 -2.00 -0.68 34.02
N PRO A 319 -0.87 -0.18 34.56
CA PRO A 319 -0.24 -0.81 35.71
C PRO A 319 -1.20 -0.71 36.89
N GLN A 320 -1.52 -1.85 37.50
CA GLN A 320 -2.10 -1.86 38.84
C GLN A 320 -1.16 -1.12 39.78
N ASP A 321 -1.77 -0.32 40.65
CA ASP A 321 -1.18 0.33 41.81
C ASP A 321 -0.29 -0.67 42.59
N ASP A 322 1.02 -0.57 42.43
CA ASP A 322 1.97 -1.08 43.43
C ASP A 322 1.99 -0.06 44.57
N SER A 323 0.99 -0.17 45.43
CA SER A 323 0.95 0.51 46.72
C SER A 323 2.25 0.20 47.46
N GLY A 324 3.04 1.24 47.72
CA GLY A 324 4.27 1.18 48.49
C GLY A 324 4.03 0.57 49.86
N ALA A 325 4.39 -0.71 50.01
CA ALA A 325 4.71 -1.30 51.29
C ALA A 325 6.12 -0.82 51.68
N ALA A 326 6.15 0.26 52.45
CA ALA A 326 7.37 0.74 53.10
C ALA A 326 7.87 -0.33 54.09
N LEU A 327 8.99 -0.95 53.74
CA LEU A 327 9.84 -1.69 54.68
C LEU A 327 10.68 -0.66 55.46
N GLU A 328 10.16 -0.21 56.60
CA GLU A 328 10.97 0.39 57.66
C GLU A 328 11.75 -0.72 58.37
N GLY A 329 13.07 -0.63 58.35
CA GLY A 329 13.96 -1.60 58.97
C GLY A 329 15.40 -1.13 59.06
N SER A 330 15.71 -0.45 60.16
CA SER A 330 17.02 -0.37 60.83
C SER A 330 18.17 0.42 60.19
N ARG A 331 18.43 1.60 60.78
CA ARG A 331 19.77 2.04 61.17
C ARG A 331 19.74 2.89 62.45
N SER A 332 19.94 2.18 63.57
CA SER A 332 20.75 2.51 64.75
C SER A 332 20.94 3.97 65.19
N ASP A 333 20.33 4.29 66.33
CA ASP A 333 20.91 4.88 67.55
C ASP A 333 22.23 5.67 67.46
N ILE A 334 22.14 6.99 67.67
CA ILE A 334 23.07 7.74 68.52
C ILE A 334 22.25 8.66 69.43
N ARG A 335 22.15 8.29 70.71
CA ARG A 335 21.86 9.21 71.83
C ARG A 335 23.11 10.06 72.07
N ASP A 336 22.98 11.37 72.28
CA ASP A 336 23.05 11.94 73.63
C ASP A 336 23.06 13.49 73.65
N LYS A 337 22.55 14.01 74.77
CA LYS A 337 22.79 15.32 75.43
C LYS A 337 22.05 16.59 74.98
N LYS A 338 21.21 17.05 75.93
CA LYS A 338 21.21 18.38 76.62
C LYS A 338 21.52 19.59 75.72
N ASP A 339 20.73 20.64 75.68
CA ASP A 339 20.46 21.51 76.83
C ASP A 339 19.43 22.60 76.42
N LYS A 340 18.66 23.08 77.41
CA LYS A 340 18.22 24.48 77.59
C LYS A 340 17.30 25.20 76.57
N SER A 341 16.05 25.33 77.03
CA SER A 341 15.43 26.58 77.50
C SER A 341 14.97 27.67 76.52
N LEU A 342 13.75 28.13 76.81
CA LEU A 342 13.20 29.49 76.79
C LEU A 342 12.17 29.84 75.69
N GLN A 343 10.94 29.93 76.23
CA GLN A 343 9.80 30.81 75.92
C GLN A 343 8.83 30.41 74.81
#